data_AF-A6WUV5-F1
#
_entry.id   AF-A6WUV5-F1
#
_cell.length_a   1.000
_cell.length_b   1.000
_cell.length_c   1.000
_cell.angle_alpha   90.00
_cell.angle_beta   90.00
_cell.angle_gamma   90.00
#
_symmetry.space_group_name_H-M   'P 1'
#
loop_
_entity.id
_entity.type
_entity.pdbx_description
1 polymer ?
#
loop_
_entity_poly.entity_id
_entity_poly.type
_entity_poly.pdbx_seq_one_letter_code
_entity_poly.pdbx_strand_id
1 'polypeptide(L)'
;MISRTTTLTAMLLSTALLSASFAVPSFAESAAKPNAPATESTKAAQQDAIKKLDAISGDGLAAVRGVTLARLAIFQGTPDQAKVILSTVKDDLDKAQKDTPSLLDKMKAAGAPADEVAEVQSGTLPVDMEVGVVDDYKLTPEKAAHLKKANEHIQHGRKKEAQDELKLADVDLVITETTANLPAIDKDVDLALEQLGNGKYYDANLTLIKAEHVVTIRSNMSVDDKKDASKTANAPADAKPTDAAKKS
;
A
#
# COMPACT_ATOMS: atom_id res chain seq x y z
N MET A 1 26.57 8.76 -66.36
CA MET A 1 27.39 9.99 -66.25
C MET A 1 26.69 10.93 -65.29
N ILE A 2 27.35 11.29 -64.19
CA ILE A 2 27.42 12.61 -63.54
C ILE A 2 28.19 12.38 -62.22
N SER A 3 29.22 13.20 -62.03
CA SER A 3 30.35 13.02 -61.12
C SER A 3 30.19 13.76 -59.77
N ARG A 4 30.79 13.15 -58.73
CA ARG A 4 31.68 13.71 -57.68
C ARG A 4 31.22 14.82 -56.69
N THR A 5 31.06 14.39 -55.44
CA THR A 5 31.75 14.79 -54.17
C THR A 5 32.09 16.26 -53.86
N THR A 6 31.65 16.73 -52.68
CA THR A 6 32.28 17.79 -51.83
C THR A 6 31.66 17.71 -50.42
N THR A 7 32.35 17.13 -49.43
CA THR A 7 33.17 17.73 -48.35
C THR A 7 32.42 18.45 -47.21
N LEU A 8 32.60 17.89 -46.00
CA LEU A 8 32.33 18.50 -44.68
C LEU A 8 33.17 19.77 -44.46
N THR A 9 32.60 20.76 -43.78
CA THR A 9 33.37 21.63 -42.89
C THR A 9 32.48 22.09 -41.74
N ALA A 10 32.91 21.79 -40.51
CA ALA A 10 32.32 22.25 -39.27
C ALA A 10 32.69 23.73 -39.04
N MET A 11 31.77 24.52 -38.49
CA MET A 11 32.10 25.83 -37.91
C MET A 11 31.29 26.04 -36.63
N LEU A 12 32.03 26.18 -35.53
CA LEU A 12 31.59 26.58 -34.20
C LEU A 12 30.91 27.95 -34.24
N LEU A 13 29.76 28.08 -33.59
CA LEU A 13 29.15 29.37 -33.28
C LEU A 13 28.92 29.47 -31.76
N SER A 14 29.75 30.31 -31.13
CA SER A 14 29.56 30.83 -29.78
C SER A 14 29.32 32.33 -29.85
N THR A 15 28.61 32.87 -28.84
CA THR A 15 28.35 34.30 -28.53
C THR A 15 27.20 34.96 -29.34
N ALA A 16 26.30 35.76 -28.78
CA ALA A 16 26.04 36.23 -27.43
C ALA A 16 24.54 36.58 -27.32
N LEU A 17 23.86 36.18 -26.24
CA LEU A 17 22.53 36.67 -25.92
C LEU A 17 22.65 37.89 -25.02
N LEU A 18 22.23 39.03 -25.56
CA LEU A 18 22.08 40.30 -24.86
C LEU A 18 20.92 40.21 -23.87
N SER A 19 21.20 40.62 -22.64
CA SER A 19 20.31 40.70 -21.50
C SER A 19 19.36 41.91 -21.59
N ALA A 20 18.06 41.67 -21.42
CA ALA A 20 17.10 42.67 -20.94
C ALA A 20 16.24 42.01 -19.85
N SER A 21 16.59 42.34 -18.61
CA SER A 21 16.03 41.78 -17.38
C SER A 21 14.68 42.41 -17.04
N PHE A 22 13.62 41.60 -16.99
CA PHE A 22 12.54 41.84 -16.03
C PHE A 22 12.92 41.12 -14.74
N ALA A 23 13.01 41.88 -13.66
CA ALA A 23 13.32 41.37 -12.33
C ALA A 23 12.17 40.48 -11.83
N VAL A 24 12.40 39.18 -11.80
CA VAL A 24 11.64 38.23 -10.98
C VAL A 24 12.56 37.84 -9.83
N PRO A 25 12.11 37.90 -8.56
CA PRO A 25 12.98 37.58 -7.43
C PRO A 25 13.52 36.16 -7.55
N SER A 26 14.84 36.08 -7.42
CA SER A 26 15.65 34.87 -7.40
C SER A 26 15.17 33.91 -6.32
N PHE A 27 14.60 32.78 -6.72
CA PHE A 27 14.83 31.55 -6.00
C PHE A 27 15.89 30.80 -6.80
N ALA A 28 17.05 30.64 -6.18
CA ALA A 28 18.11 29.80 -6.68
C ALA A 28 17.55 28.39 -6.93
N GLU A 29 17.45 28.00 -8.18
CA GLU A 29 17.39 26.61 -8.61
C GLU A 29 18.73 25.97 -8.21
N SER A 30 18.84 25.58 -6.93
CA SER A 30 19.74 24.51 -6.58
C SER A 30 19.13 23.26 -7.20
N ALA A 31 19.63 22.88 -8.37
CA ALA A 31 19.45 21.56 -8.93
C ALA A 31 20.07 20.55 -7.95
N ALA A 32 19.34 20.25 -6.89
CA ALA A 32 19.61 19.13 -6.01
C ALA A 32 19.32 17.88 -6.83
N LYS A 33 20.39 17.20 -7.25
CA LYS A 33 20.33 15.78 -7.60
C LYS A 33 19.50 15.06 -6.52
N PRO A 34 18.57 14.16 -6.90
CA PRO A 34 17.95 13.29 -5.91
C PRO A 34 19.01 12.26 -5.49
N ASN A 35 19.81 12.63 -4.51
CA ASN A 35 20.62 11.72 -3.72
C ASN A 35 20.11 11.86 -2.29
N ALA A 36 19.00 11.19 -1.99
CA ALA A 36 18.63 10.84 -0.63
C ALA A 36 18.70 9.32 -0.54
N PRO A 37 19.58 8.75 0.28
CA PRO A 37 19.70 7.31 0.37
C PRO A 37 18.54 6.80 1.23
N ALA A 38 17.60 6.08 0.62
CA ALA A 38 16.62 5.26 1.33
C ALA A 38 17.35 4.04 1.91
N THR A 39 18.21 4.25 2.89
CA THR A 39 19.12 3.22 3.40
C THR A 39 18.94 3.05 4.89
N GLU A 40 17.98 2.18 5.25
CA GLU A 40 18.16 1.02 6.14
C GLU A 40 16.82 0.56 6.73
N SER A 41 15.94 1.48 7.13
CA SER A 41 14.66 1.14 7.79
C SER A 41 13.67 0.43 6.87
N THR A 42 13.61 0.80 5.58
CA THR A 42 12.77 0.13 4.57
C THR A 42 13.25 -1.29 4.25
N LYS A 43 14.56 -1.56 4.39
CA LYS A 43 15.16 -2.85 3.99
C LYS A 43 14.77 -3.99 4.92
N ALA A 44 14.78 -3.75 6.24
CA ALA A 44 14.35 -4.72 7.25
C ALA A 44 12.85 -4.99 7.13
N ALA A 45 12.03 -3.94 7.03
CA ALA A 45 10.57 -4.05 6.86
C ALA A 45 10.17 -4.82 5.58
N GLN A 46 10.87 -4.60 4.46
CA GLN A 46 10.67 -5.38 3.24
C GLN A 46 11.05 -6.86 3.42
N GLN A 47 12.21 -7.15 4.03
CA GLN A 47 12.63 -8.54 4.26
C GLN A 47 11.65 -9.30 5.15
N ASP A 48 11.12 -8.66 6.19
CA ASP A 48 10.17 -9.29 7.09
C ASP A 48 8.81 -9.51 6.41
N ALA A 49 8.36 -8.58 5.59
CA ALA A 49 7.14 -8.75 4.79
C ALA A 49 7.27 -9.88 3.74
N ILE A 50 8.42 -10.03 3.07
CA ILE A 50 8.65 -11.11 2.07
C ILE A 50 8.60 -12.49 2.71
N LYS A 51 9.14 -12.65 3.92
CA LYS A 51 9.09 -13.93 4.66
C LYS A 51 7.66 -14.33 5.00
N LYS A 52 6.76 -13.35 5.16
CA LYS A 52 5.36 -13.55 5.55
C LYS A 52 4.41 -13.81 4.38
N LEU A 53 4.89 -13.76 3.13
CA LEU A 53 4.06 -14.02 1.93
C LEU A 53 3.37 -15.39 1.90
N ASP A 54 3.84 -16.37 2.67
CA ASP A 54 3.22 -17.70 2.74
C ASP A 54 2.21 -17.83 3.91
N ALA A 55 2.12 -16.80 4.76
CA ALA A 55 1.28 -16.73 5.95
C ALA A 55 0.04 -15.85 5.71
N ILE A 56 -0.73 -16.20 4.68
CA ILE A 56 -1.95 -15.50 4.28
C ILE A 56 -3.14 -16.47 4.36
N SER A 57 -4.27 -16.00 4.90
CA SER A 57 -5.51 -16.77 4.97
C SER A 57 -6.34 -16.59 3.69
N GLY A 58 -6.37 -17.63 2.85
CA GLY A 58 -7.19 -17.65 1.64
C GLY A 58 -8.70 -17.65 1.94
N ASP A 59 -9.14 -18.41 2.94
CA ASP A 59 -10.55 -18.42 3.35
C ASP A 59 -10.96 -17.08 3.98
N GLY A 60 -10.06 -16.42 4.72
CA GLY A 60 -10.29 -15.06 5.23
C GLY A 60 -10.52 -14.05 4.10
N LEU A 61 -9.75 -14.15 3.01
CA LEU A 61 -9.96 -13.32 1.82
C LEU A 61 -11.29 -13.63 1.11
N ALA A 62 -11.65 -14.91 1.01
CA ALA A 62 -12.91 -15.34 0.44
C ALA A 62 -14.10 -14.77 1.23
N ALA A 63 -14.04 -14.79 2.56
CA ALA A 63 -15.03 -14.18 3.44
C ALA A 63 -15.16 -12.67 3.21
N VAL A 64 -14.05 -11.93 3.20
CA VAL A 64 -14.05 -10.47 2.94
C VAL A 64 -14.69 -10.15 1.60
N ARG A 65 -14.33 -10.88 0.53
CA ARG A 65 -14.93 -10.69 -0.80
C ARG A 65 -16.42 -11.07 -0.82
N GLY A 66 -16.78 -12.13 -0.11
CA GLY A 66 -18.16 -12.60 0.01
C GLY A 66 -19.07 -11.56 0.67
N VAL A 67 -18.60 -10.81 1.66
CA VAL A 67 -19.34 -9.68 2.26
C VAL A 67 -19.69 -8.64 1.19
N THR A 68 -18.73 -8.23 0.35
CA THR A 68 -18.97 -7.28 -0.73
C THR A 68 -19.93 -7.84 -1.79
N LEU A 69 -19.82 -9.13 -2.12
CA LEU A 69 -20.74 -9.80 -3.04
C LEU A 69 -22.18 -9.87 -2.50
N ALA A 70 -22.35 -10.13 -1.20
CA ALA A 70 -23.67 -10.14 -0.58
C ALA A 70 -24.34 -8.76 -0.65
N ARG A 71 -23.59 -7.68 -0.43
CA ARG A 71 -24.09 -6.30 -0.61
C ARG A 71 -24.53 -6.03 -2.04
N LEU A 72 -23.76 -6.49 -3.02
CA LEU A 72 -24.14 -6.39 -4.43
C LEU A 72 -25.46 -7.12 -4.71
N ALA A 73 -25.62 -8.35 -4.21
CA ALA A 73 -26.86 -9.11 -4.36
C ALA A 73 -28.07 -8.42 -3.71
N ILE A 74 -27.89 -7.79 -2.53
CA ILE A 74 -28.94 -6.98 -1.89
C ILE A 74 -29.41 -5.87 -2.84
N PHE A 75 -28.49 -5.11 -3.44
CA PHE A 75 -28.84 -3.99 -4.33
C PHE A 75 -29.34 -4.42 -5.71
N GLN A 76 -28.99 -5.63 -6.15
CA GLN A 76 -29.55 -6.23 -7.37
C GLN A 76 -30.96 -6.79 -7.17
N GLY A 77 -31.53 -6.69 -5.97
CA GLY A 77 -32.86 -7.21 -5.67
C GLY A 77 -32.88 -8.73 -5.54
N THR A 78 -31.74 -9.37 -5.23
CA THR A 78 -31.62 -10.81 -4.99
C THR A 78 -31.27 -11.12 -3.52
N PRO A 79 -32.11 -10.74 -2.54
CA PRO A 79 -31.78 -10.88 -1.12
C PRO A 79 -31.63 -12.34 -0.67
N ASP A 80 -32.28 -13.30 -1.33
CA ASP A 80 -32.09 -14.72 -1.03
C ASP A 80 -30.72 -15.23 -1.50
N GLN A 81 -30.19 -14.69 -2.61
CA GLN A 81 -28.81 -14.93 -3.02
C GLN A 81 -27.83 -14.31 -2.01
N ALA A 82 -28.13 -13.12 -1.49
CA ALA A 82 -27.32 -12.50 -0.44
C ALA A 82 -27.23 -13.40 0.81
N LYS A 83 -28.34 -14.01 1.25
CA LYS A 83 -28.33 -14.97 2.37
C LYS A 83 -27.42 -16.17 2.10
N VAL A 84 -27.50 -16.76 0.89
CA VAL A 84 -26.63 -17.89 0.50
C VAL A 84 -25.17 -17.48 0.54
N ILE A 85 -24.82 -16.33 -0.04
CA ILE A 85 -23.45 -15.80 -0.01
C ILE A 85 -22.98 -15.61 1.43
N LEU A 86 -23.80 -15.01 2.30
CA LEU A 86 -23.43 -14.80 3.70
C LEU A 86 -23.30 -16.11 4.49
N SER A 87 -24.06 -17.16 4.16
CA SER A 87 -23.83 -18.49 4.73
C SER A 87 -22.48 -19.06 4.30
N THR A 88 -22.08 -18.91 3.03
CA THR A 88 -20.74 -19.28 2.57
C THR A 88 -19.65 -18.47 3.26
N VAL A 89 -19.88 -17.17 3.47
CA VAL A 89 -18.96 -16.30 4.25
C VAL A 89 -18.75 -16.87 5.64
N LYS A 90 -19.81 -17.33 6.34
CA LYS A 90 -19.66 -17.98 7.66
C LYS A 90 -18.80 -19.24 7.59
N ASP A 91 -19.03 -20.09 6.61
CA ASP A 91 -18.23 -21.30 6.42
C ASP A 91 -16.75 -20.98 6.21
N ASP A 92 -16.45 -19.93 5.42
CA ASP A 92 -15.08 -19.50 5.15
C ASP A 92 -14.43 -18.83 6.38
N LEU A 93 -15.19 -18.05 7.16
CA LEU A 93 -14.72 -17.51 8.45
C LEU A 93 -14.36 -18.63 9.43
N ASP A 94 -15.20 -19.66 9.53
CA ASP A 94 -14.96 -20.83 10.38
C ASP A 94 -13.72 -21.61 9.96
N LYS A 95 -13.51 -21.81 8.65
CA LYS A 95 -12.29 -22.46 8.12
C LYS A 95 -11.05 -21.63 8.43
N ALA A 96 -11.10 -20.32 8.15
CA ALA A 96 -9.99 -19.42 8.42
C ALA A 96 -9.61 -19.39 9.90
N GLN A 97 -10.60 -19.37 10.80
CA GLN A 97 -10.37 -19.44 12.24
C GLN A 97 -9.74 -20.78 12.67
N LYS A 98 -10.19 -21.91 12.12
CA LYS A 98 -9.62 -23.23 12.39
C LYS A 98 -8.16 -23.35 11.93
N ASP A 99 -7.81 -22.66 10.84
CA ASP A 99 -6.45 -22.67 10.28
C ASP A 99 -5.49 -21.68 10.97
N THR A 100 -5.99 -20.84 11.89
CA THR A 100 -5.20 -19.88 12.66
C THR A 100 -3.93 -20.47 13.29
N PRO A 101 -3.94 -21.69 13.91
CA PRO A 101 -2.72 -22.28 14.46
C PRO A 101 -1.63 -22.53 13.40
N SER A 102 -2.01 -23.01 12.22
CA SER A 102 -1.07 -23.22 11.11
C SER A 102 -0.50 -21.88 10.61
N LEU A 103 -1.35 -20.86 10.55
CA LEU A 103 -0.92 -19.51 10.19
C LEU A 103 0.07 -18.94 11.21
N LEU A 104 -0.20 -19.11 12.50
CA LEU A 104 0.68 -18.69 13.59
C LEU A 104 2.06 -19.34 13.50
N ASP A 105 2.12 -20.64 13.20
CA ASP A 105 3.39 -21.34 13.03
C ASP A 105 4.20 -20.78 11.85
N LYS A 106 3.53 -20.48 10.74
CA LYS A 106 4.17 -19.82 9.58
C LYS A 106 4.67 -18.41 9.93
N MET A 107 3.88 -17.61 10.65
CA MET A 107 4.29 -16.26 11.07
C MET A 107 5.48 -16.29 12.02
N LYS A 108 5.48 -17.19 13.01
CA LYS A 108 6.62 -17.37 13.92
C LYS A 108 7.87 -17.84 13.17
N ALA A 109 7.72 -18.79 12.23
CA ALA A 109 8.81 -19.24 11.38
C ALA A 109 9.37 -18.11 10.49
N ALA A 110 8.51 -17.19 10.04
CA ALA A 110 8.89 -15.99 9.32
C ALA A 110 9.54 -14.91 10.21
N GLY A 111 9.54 -15.08 11.54
CA GLY A 111 10.09 -14.12 12.49
C GLY A 111 9.20 -12.90 12.72
N ALA A 112 7.87 -13.05 12.60
CA ALA A 112 6.93 -11.98 12.86
C ALA A 112 7.08 -11.43 14.30
N PRO A 113 6.95 -10.10 14.51
CA PRO A 113 6.99 -9.49 15.82
C PRO A 113 5.81 -9.93 16.69
N ALA A 114 5.98 -9.82 18.01
CA ALA A 114 5.06 -10.40 18.99
C ALA A 114 3.65 -9.77 18.96
N ASP A 115 3.54 -8.50 18.58
CA ASP A 115 2.28 -7.78 18.37
C ASP A 115 1.49 -8.35 17.20
N GLU A 116 2.13 -8.60 16.06
CA GLU A 116 1.50 -9.22 14.89
C GLU A 116 1.05 -10.66 15.17
N VAL A 117 1.87 -11.41 15.92
CA VAL A 117 1.48 -12.74 16.41
C VAL A 117 0.26 -12.67 17.33
N ALA A 118 0.17 -11.66 18.20
CA ALA A 118 -0.98 -11.44 19.07
C ALA A 118 -2.24 -11.01 18.29
N GLU A 119 -2.10 -10.19 17.25
CA GLU A 119 -3.21 -9.85 16.33
C GLU A 119 -3.80 -11.12 15.69
N VAL A 120 -2.95 -12.01 15.17
CA VAL A 120 -3.39 -13.28 14.58
C VAL A 120 -4.03 -14.20 15.62
N GLN A 121 -3.48 -14.28 16.84
CA GLN A 121 -4.11 -15.02 17.94
C GLN A 121 -5.49 -14.49 18.30
N SER A 122 -5.73 -13.18 18.14
CA SER A 122 -7.04 -12.56 18.37
C SER A 122 -8.01 -12.73 17.20
N GLY A 123 -7.61 -13.40 16.11
CA GLY A 123 -8.43 -13.60 14.90
C GLY A 123 -8.33 -12.47 13.88
N THR A 124 -7.39 -11.54 14.03
CA THR A 124 -7.05 -10.56 12.98
C THR A 124 -6.00 -11.18 12.07
N LEU A 125 -6.39 -11.67 10.91
CA LEU A 125 -5.53 -12.46 10.04
C LEU A 125 -5.04 -11.62 8.83
N PRO A 126 -3.80 -11.79 8.37
CA PRO A 126 -3.42 -11.40 7.02
C PRO A 126 -4.26 -12.18 5.99
N VAL A 127 -4.97 -11.45 5.13
CA VAL A 127 -5.86 -12.03 4.10
C VAL A 127 -5.36 -11.75 2.69
N ASP A 128 -4.52 -10.74 2.50
CA ASP A 128 -3.90 -10.47 1.20
C ASP A 128 -2.52 -9.82 1.37
N MET A 129 -1.64 -10.05 0.39
CA MET A 129 -0.38 -9.33 0.27
C MET A 129 -0.09 -9.04 -1.19
N GLU A 130 0.05 -7.76 -1.51
CA GLU A 130 0.42 -7.29 -2.84
C GLU A 130 1.90 -6.89 -2.86
N VAL A 131 2.58 -7.24 -3.95
CA VAL A 131 3.97 -6.83 -4.20
C VAL A 131 4.00 -5.87 -5.39
N GLY A 132 4.23 -4.60 -5.10
CA GLY A 132 4.54 -3.56 -6.07
C GLY A 132 6.03 -3.49 -6.37
N VAL A 133 6.37 -3.06 -7.59
CA VAL A 133 7.74 -2.87 -8.05
C VAL A 133 7.95 -1.39 -8.37
N VAL A 134 9.03 -0.83 -7.84
CA VAL A 134 9.47 0.54 -8.11
C VAL A 134 10.75 0.44 -8.92
N ASP A 135 10.71 0.93 -10.15
CA ASP A 135 11.82 0.89 -11.10
C ASP A 135 11.89 2.18 -11.94
N ASP A 136 13.08 2.54 -12.41
CA ASP A 136 13.32 3.67 -13.30
C ASP A 136 13.13 3.33 -14.80
N TYR A 137 12.83 2.06 -15.10
CA TYR A 137 12.60 1.49 -16.44
C TYR A 137 13.77 1.62 -17.42
N LYS A 138 14.98 1.98 -16.96
CA LYS A 138 16.17 2.03 -17.80
C LYS A 138 16.89 0.70 -17.75
N LEU A 139 17.09 0.08 -18.91
CA LEU A 139 17.77 -1.20 -19.01
C LEU A 139 19.26 -0.99 -19.33
N THR A 140 20.13 -1.28 -18.36
CA THR A 140 21.58 -1.38 -18.57
C THR A 140 22.00 -2.86 -18.63
N PRO A 141 23.17 -3.20 -19.22
CA PRO A 141 23.68 -4.57 -19.21
C PRO A 141 23.85 -5.15 -17.80
N GLU A 142 24.27 -4.31 -16.85
CA GLU A 142 24.43 -4.69 -15.44
C GLU A 142 23.07 -5.01 -14.79
N LYS A 143 22.09 -4.12 -14.95
CA LYS A 143 20.71 -4.35 -14.49
C LYS A 143 20.12 -5.61 -15.09
N ALA A 144 20.30 -5.84 -16.39
CA ALA A 144 19.82 -7.05 -17.06
C ALA A 144 20.43 -8.34 -16.46
N ALA A 145 21.71 -8.31 -16.07
CA ALA A 145 22.37 -9.44 -15.42
C ALA A 145 21.79 -9.74 -14.03
N HIS A 146 21.57 -8.70 -13.21
CA HIS A 146 20.96 -8.83 -11.89
C HIS A 146 19.50 -9.29 -11.98
N LEU A 147 18.71 -8.74 -12.90
CA LEU A 147 17.33 -9.20 -13.15
C LEU A 147 17.27 -10.66 -13.58
N LYS A 148 18.21 -11.12 -14.40
CA LYS A 148 18.30 -12.53 -14.79
C LYS A 148 18.51 -13.43 -13.56
N LYS A 149 19.46 -13.08 -12.69
CA LYS A 149 19.72 -13.83 -11.45
C LYS A 149 18.53 -13.77 -10.50
N ALA A 150 17.91 -12.59 -10.33
CA ALA A 150 16.69 -12.44 -9.52
C ALA A 150 15.59 -13.41 -9.99
N ASN A 151 15.36 -13.50 -11.30
CA ASN A 151 14.41 -14.47 -11.88
C ASN A 151 14.81 -15.93 -11.59
N GLU A 152 16.09 -16.27 -11.71
CA GLU A 152 16.60 -17.59 -11.34
C GLU A 152 16.33 -17.89 -9.85
N HIS A 153 16.52 -16.92 -8.96
CA HIS A 153 16.21 -17.06 -7.53
C HIS A 153 14.71 -17.23 -7.28
N ILE A 154 13.85 -16.44 -7.93
CA ILE A 154 12.38 -16.52 -7.82
C ILE A 154 11.89 -17.91 -8.25
N GLN A 155 12.36 -18.43 -9.39
CA GLN A 155 11.98 -19.74 -9.91
C GLN A 155 12.28 -20.89 -8.95
N HIS A 156 13.21 -20.70 -8.02
CA HIS A 156 13.61 -21.70 -7.04
C HIS A 156 13.14 -21.38 -5.62
N GLY A 157 12.25 -20.39 -5.44
CA GLY A 157 11.74 -19.99 -4.12
C GLY A 157 12.77 -19.30 -3.21
N ARG A 158 13.91 -18.87 -3.75
CA ARG A 158 14.99 -18.17 -3.01
C ARG A 158 14.66 -16.68 -2.86
N LYS A 159 13.62 -16.38 -2.07
CA LYS A 159 13.00 -15.05 -1.96
C LYS A 159 13.98 -13.96 -1.49
N LYS A 160 14.86 -14.27 -0.53
CA LYS A 160 15.83 -13.32 0.02
C LYS A 160 16.88 -12.94 -1.02
N GLU A 161 17.44 -13.95 -1.69
CA GLU A 161 18.45 -13.78 -2.71
C GLU A 161 17.88 -13.07 -3.95
N ALA A 162 16.62 -13.34 -4.30
CA ALA A 162 15.91 -12.60 -5.34
C ALA A 162 15.80 -11.12 -5.00
N GLN A 163 15.39 -10.78 -3.77
CA GLN A 163 15.32 -9.39 -3.33
C GLN A 163 16.69 -8.70 -3.35
N ASP A 164 17.74 -9.40 -2.92
CA ASP A 164 19.10 -8.84 -2.93
C ASP A 164 19.56 -8.55 -4.38
N GLU A 165 19.25 -9.42 -5.35
CA GLU A 165 19.53 -9.17 -6.78
C GLU A 165 18.66 -8.06 -7.38
N LEU A 166 17.36 -7.98 -7.03
CA LEU A 166 16.49 -6.88 -7.46
C LEU A 166 17.01 -5.53 -6.96
N LYS A 167 17.51 -5.48 -5.72
CA LYS A 167 18.13 -4.28 -5.18
C LYS A 167 19.39 -3.88 -5.95
N LEU A 168 20.23 -4.84 -6.34
CA LEU A 168 21.42 -4.57 -7.17
C LEU A 168 21.04 -4.11 -8.59
N ALA A 169 19.82 -4.40 -9.03
CA ALA A 169 19.23 -3.91 -10.27
C ALA A 169 18.57 -2.52 -10.12
N ASP A 170 18.73 -1.83 -8.98
CA ASP A 170 18.00 -0.60 -8.62
C ASP A 170 16.47 -0.76 -8.70
N VAL A 171 15.97 -1.97 -8.38
CA VAL A 171 14.55 -2.30 -8.32
C VAL A 171 14.13 -2.48 -6.86
N ASP A 172 13.26 -1.59 -6.39
CA ASP A 172 12.71 -1.64 -5.05
C ASP A 172 11.35 -2.35 -5.03
N LEU A 173 11.05 -3.03 -3.92
CA LEU A 173 9.78 -3.71 -3.70
C LEU A 173 8.94 -2.96 -2.67
N VAL A 174 7.67 -2.71 -3.00
CA VAL A 174 6.66 -2.22 -2.07
C VAL A 174 5.74 -3.39 -1.75
N ILE A 175 5.49 -3.63 -0.46
CA ILE A 175 4.61 -4.70 -0.01
C ILE A 175 3.47 -4.07 0.75
N THR A 176 2.25 -4.36 0.28
CA THR A 176 1.01 -3.91 0.88
C THR A 176 0.29 -5.11 1.47
N GLU A 177 0.17 -5.13 2.78
CA GLU A 177 -0.52 -6.15 3.55
C GLU A 177 -1.96 -5.72 3.82
N THR A 178 -2.90 -6.63 3.61
CA THR A 178 -4.29 -6.47 4.05
C THR A 178 -4.59 -7.46 5.17
N THR A 179 -5.09 -6.97 6.31
CA THR A 179 -5.55 -7.80 7.42
C THR A 179 -7.04 -7.62 7.67
N ALA A 180 -7.70 -8.64 8.20
CA ALA A 180 -9.12 -8.60 8.52
C ALA A 180 -9.39 -9.19 9.91
N ASN A 181 -10.19 -8.50 10.72
CA ASN A 181 -10.68 -9.01 12.00
C ASN A 181 -11.86 -9.96 11.80
N LEU A 182 -11.58 -11.26 11.67
CA LEU A 182 -12.61 -12.24 11.33
C LEU A 182 -13.72 -12.38 12.38
N PRO A 183 -13.44 -12.35 13.71
CA PRO A 183 -14.50 -12.36 14.72
C PRO A 183 -15.46 -11.16 14.62
N ALA A 184 -14.95 -9.97 14.28
CA ALA A 184 -15.79 -8.80 14.08
C ALA A 184 -16.66 -8.93 12.82
N ILE A 185 -16.09 -9.46 11.73
CA ILE A 185 -16.85 -9.76 10.49
C ILE A 185 -17.96 -10.77 10.78
N ASP A 186 -17.66 -11.87 11.47
CA ASP A 186 -18.65 -12.92 11.78
C ASP A 186 -19.85 -12.36 12.55
N LYS A 187 -19.60 -11.54 13.57
CA LYS A 187 -20.65 -10.88 14.36
C LYS A 187 -21.55 -9.97 13.51
N ASP A 188 -20.98 -9.27 12.53
CA ASP A 188 -21.75 -8.40 11.65
C ASP A 188 -22.48 -9.19 10.54
N VAL A 189 -21.92 -10.31 10.09
CA VAL A 189 -22.57 -11.25 9.17
C VAL A 189 -23.81 -11.88 9.81
N ASP A 190 -23.72 -12.31 11.07
CA ASP A 190 -24.87 -12.85 11.82
C ASP A 190 -26.01 -11.83 11.92
N LEU A 191 -25.68 -10.58 12.28
CA LEU A 191 -26.67 -9.51 12.36
C LEU A 191 -27.28 -9.20 10.99
N ALA A 192 -26.47 -9.20 9.92
CA ALA A 192 -26.96 -8.97 8.57
C ALA A 192 -27.90 -10.10 8.10
N LEU A 193 -27.60 -11.35 8.42
CA LEU A 193 -28.48 -12.50 8.14
C LEU A 193 -29.83 -12.36 8.84
N GLU A 194 -29.84 -11.94 10.12
CA GLU A 194 -31.07 -11.66 10.86
C GLU A 194 -31.88 -10.52 10.19
N GLN A 195 -31.21 -9.43 9.80
CA GLN A 195 -31.83 -8.29 9.13
C GLN A 195 -32.43 -8.68 7.78
N LEU A 196 -31.73 -9.50 6.98
CA LEU A 196 -32.25 -10.06 5.72
C LEU A 196 -33.46 -10.97 5.94
N GLY A 197 -33.46 -11.77 7.01
CA GLY A 197 -34.60 -12.59 7.42
C GLY A 197 -35.84 -11.75 7.74
N ASN A 198 -35.64 -10.56 8.28
CA ASN A 198 -36.69 -9.60 8.64
C ASN A 198 -37.05 -8.61 7.51
N GLY A 199 -36.53 -8.79 6.30
CA GLY A 199 -36.77 -7.90 5.15
C GLY A 199 -36.11 -6.51 5.27
N LYS A 200 -35.20 -6.32 6.22
CA LYS A 200 -34.47 -5.06 6.46
C LYS A 200 -33.23 -4.97 5.57
N TYR A 201 -33.43 -4.95 4.26
CA TYR A 201 -32.35 -5.05 3.28
C TYR A 201 -31.33 -3.90 3.35
N TYR A 202 -31.81 -2.68 3.58
CA TYR A 202 -30.95 -1.51 3.72
C TYR A 202 -30.09 -1.59 5.00
N ASP A 203 -30.69 -1.98 6.13
CA ASP A 203 -29.97 -2.15 7.40
C ASP A 203 -28.94 -3.28 7.29
N ALA A 204 -29.28 -4.39 6.64
CA ALA A 204 -28.34 -5.48 6.34
C ALA A 204 -27.13 -4.97 5.56
N ASN A 205 -27.33 -4.18 4.50
CA ASN A 205 -26.23 -3.57 3.77
C ASN A 205 -25.38 -2.63 4.66
N LEU A 206 -25.99 -1.80 5.50
CA LEU A 206 -25.24 -0.92 6.42
C LEU A 206 -24.40 -1.73 7.42
N THR A 207 -24.93 -2.85 7.91
CA THR A 207 -24.17 -3.77 8.78
C THR A 207 -23.00 -4.39 8.02
N LEU A 208 -23.19 -4.83 6.78
CA LEU A 208 -22.09 -5.38 5.96
C LEU A 208 -21.03 -4.32 5.59
N ILE A 209 -21.39 -3.04 5.47
CA ILE A 209 -20.40 -1.95 5.35
C ILE A 209 -19.50 -1.88 6.60
N LYS A 210 -20.06 -2.07 7.80
CA LYS A 210 -19.27 -2.12 9.03
C LYS A 210 -18.31 -3.30 9.04
N ALA A 211 -18.75 -4.45 8.54
CA ALA A 211 -17.89 -5.62 8.37
C ALA A 211 -16.71 -5.36 7.40
N GLU A 212 -16.88 -4.52 6.38
CA GLU A 212 -15.77 -4.13 5.49
C GLU A 212 -14.79 -3.16 6.18
N HIS A 213 -15.25 -2.33 7.13
CA HIS A 213 -14.39 -1.36 7.83
C HIS A 213 -13.41 -1.99 8.83
N VAL A 214 -13.56 -3.27 9.16
CA VAL A 214 -12.60 -4.00 10.01
C VAL A 214 -11.48 -4.69 9.21
N VAL A 215 -11.36 -4.33 7.93
CA VAL A 215 -10.23 -4.65 7.07
C VAL A 215 -9.24 -3.49 7.10
N THR A 216 -7.96 -3.77 7.35
CA THR A 216 -6.90 -2.76 7.37
C THR A 216 -5.89 -3.02 6.27
N ILE A 217 -5.33 -1.95 5.71
CA ILE A 217 -4.32 -2.01 4.66
C ILE A 217 -3.08 -1.26 5.16
N ARG A 218 -1.92 -1.92 5.14
CA ARG A 218 -0.64 -1.36 5.57
C ARG A 218 0.37 -1.54 4.44
N SER A 219 1.16 -0.51 4.15
CA SER A 219 2.25 -0.60 3.19
C SER A 219 3.59 -0.32 3.87
N ASN A 220 4.63 -1.03 3.44
CA ASN A 220 6.00 -0.78 3.89
C ASN A 220 6.69 0.38 3.14
N MET A 221 5.98 1.06 2.23
CA MET A 221 6.48 2.28 1.59
C MET A 221 6.73 3.34 2.67
N SER A 222 7.97 3.85 2.74
CA SER A 222 8.31 4.94 3.65
C SER A 222 7.51 6.18 3.23
N VAL A 223 6.60 6.64 4.09
CA VAL A 223 5.98 7.96 3.96
C VAL A 223 7.03 8.97 4.45
N ASP A 224 7.97 9.34 3.58
CA ASP A 224 8.69 10.61 3.75
C ASP A 224 7.68 11.75 3.54
N ASP A 225 6.83 12.00 4.55
CA ASP A 225 5.98 13.20 4.69
C ASP A 225 5.29 13.33 6.06
N LYS A 226 5.84 12.72 7.13
CA LYS A 226 5.47 13.07 8.51
C LYS A 226 6.56 13.85 9.23
N LYS A 227 7.16 14.82 8.55
CA LYS A 227 8.04 15.79 9.20
C LYS A 227 7.99 17.18 8.58
N ASP A 228 6.78 17.77 8.50
CA ASP A 228 6.62 19.23 8.67
C ASP A 228 5.19 19.73 8.98
N ALA A 229 4.25 18.86 9.37
CA ALA A 229 2.93 19.30 9.81
C ALA A 229 2.86 19.80 11.27
N SER A 230 4.01 20.03 11.92
CA SER A 230 4.07 20.52 13.32
C SER A 230 5.12 21.61 13.50
N LYS A 231 5.09 22.64 12.63
CA LYS A 231 5.72 23.93 12.96
C LYS A 231 5.21 25.13 12.16
N THR A 232 3.90 25.23 11.95
CA THR A 232 3.23 26.53 11.72
C THR A 232 1.77 26.45 12.12
N ALA A 233 1.50 26.07 13.37
CA ALA A 233 0.26 26.51 14.01
C ALA A 233 0.47 27.97 14.40
N ASN A 234 0.19 28.89 13.47
CA ASN A 234 -0.09 30.27 13.83
C ASN A 234 -1.24 30.23 14.83
N ALA A 235 -0.93 30.51 16.10
CA ALA A 235 -1.94 30.73 17.11
C ALA A 235 -2.89 31.85 16.63
N PRO A 236 -4.22 31.70 16.77
CA PRO A 236 -5.13 32.79 16.50
C PRO A 236 -4.78 33.94 17.45
N ALA A 237 -4.54 35.12 16.87
CA ALA A 237 -4.31 36.34 17.61
C ALA A 237 -5.49 36.57 18.57
N ASP A 238 -5.20 36.67 19.87
CA ASP A 238 -6.12 37.17 20.88
C ASP A 238 -6.53 38.61 20.51
N ALA A 239 -7.67 38.73 19.84
CA ALA A 239 -8.38 39.99 19.69
C ALA A 239 -9.01 40.33 21.05
N LYS A 240 -8.26 41.06 21.89
CA LYS A 240 -8.80 41.67 23.12
C LYS A 240 -9.85 42.73 22.74
N PRO A 241 -11.06 42.72 23.34
CA PRO A 241 -12.05 43.75 23.09
C PRO A 241 -11.63 45.08 23.71
N THR A 242 -11.90 46.12 22.92
CA THR A 242 -11.88 47.56 23.18
C THR A 242 -12.27 47.97 24.60
N ASP A 243 -11.50 48.87 25.20
CA ASP A 243 -12.06 49.90 26.08
C ASP A 243 -11.35 51.24 25.86
N ALA A 244 -12.10 52.20 25.32
CA ALA A 244 -11.71 53.59 25.25
C ALA A 244 -12.92 54.43 25.62
N ALA A 245 -13.12 54.68 26.92
CA ALA A 245 -13.78 55.88 27.42
C ALA A 245 -13.59 56.10 28.94
N LYS A 246 -12.59 56.91 29.33
CA LYS A 246 -12.85 58.14 30.13
C LYS A 246 -11.59 58.98 30.43
N LYS A 247 -11.64 60.20 29.90
CA LYS A 247 -11.32 61.53 30.50
C LYS A 247 -10.05 61.68 31.35
N SER A 248 -9.12 62.51 30.86
CA SER A 248 -8.96 63.92 31.26
C SER A 248 -8.06 64.65 30.27
#